data_AF-A0A1Q7XBW0-F1
#
_entry.id   AF-A0A1Q7XBW0-F1
#
_cell.length_a   1.000
_cell.length_b   1.000
_cell.length_c   1.000
_cell.angle_alpha   90.00
_cell.angle_beta   90.00
_cell.angle_gamma   90.00
#
_symmetry.space_group_name_H-M   'P 1'
#
loop_
_entity.id
_entity.type
_entity.pdbx_description
1 polymer ?
#
loop_
_entity_poly.entity_id
_entity_poly.type
_entity_poly.pdbx_seq_one_letter_code
_entity_poly.pdbx_strand_id
1 'polypeptide(L)'
;MKTLLSIVITGIIAVTILPHAFADVKASAQVTTEAQFQLKVNQTSSLESDGSKIKLLNVTADSRCPSDVTCVWQGEVKISVNVIRNNQDLGDFSLTSRAGQDLGINFDGHSIHVVKVEPYPSSGKKISTSEYMVTFAVKSNILSPLKQFKSGVSANDVKCKEGHVLVINFHKNF
;
A
#
# COMPACT_ATOMS: atom_id res chain seq x y z
N MET A 1 -28.31 -27.15 66.59
CA MET A 1 -29.72 -27.23 66.98
C MET A 1 -30.38 -25.88 66.68
N LYS A 2 -31.29 -25.84 65.70
CA LYS A 2 -32.37 -24.85 65.46
C LYS A 2 -31.92 -23.37 65.25
N THR A 3 -32.42 -22.57 64.32
CA THR A 3 -33.49 -22.65 63.31
C THR A 3 -33.35 -21.39 62.44
N LEU A 4 -33.71 -21.52 61.17
CA LEU A 4 -34.02 -20.43 60.23
C LEU A 4 -35.11 -19.51 60.79
N LEU A 5 -35.07 -18.20 60.51
CA LEU A 5 -36.16 -17.52 59.77
C LEU A 5 -35.80 -16.06 59.39
N SER A 6 -36.19 -15.73 58.16
CA SER A 6 -35.98 -14.51 57.39
C SER A 6 -36.58 -13.23 57.97
N ILE A 7 -35.94 -12.09 57.71
CA ILE A 7 -36.64 -10.82 57.46
C ILE A 7 -36.02 -10.16 56.22
N VAL A 8 -36.85 -10.06 55.19
CA VAL A 8 -36.63 -9.31 53.96
C VAL A 8 -36.73 -7.82 54.30
N ILE A 9 -35.69 -7.03 54.04
CA ILE A 9 -35.80 -5.57 53.96
C ILE A 9 -35.15 -5.14 52.65
N THR A 10 -36.04 -4.72 51.75
CA THR A 10 -35.79 -4.00 50.52
C THR A 10 -34.94 -2.76 50.77
N GLY A 11 -33.81 -2.65 50.07
CA GLY A 11 -32.93 -1.49 50.12
C GLY A 11 -32.16 -1.33 48.82
N ILE A 12 -32.71 -0.53 47.90
CA ILE A 12 -32.09 -0.10 46.65
C ILE A 12 -30.87 0.76 47.01
N ILE A 13 -29.65 0.32 46.67
CA ILE A 13 -28.49 1.21 46.61
C ILE A 13 -27.72 0.98 45.32
N ALA A 14 -27.72 2.07 44.54
CA ALA A 14 -27.08 2.37 43.28
C ALA A 14 -25.88 1.50 42.88
N VAL A 15 -26.06 0.84 41.74
CA VAL A 15 -25.01 0.32 40.88
C VAL A 15 -24.26 1.52 40.27
N THR A 16 -23.06 1.82 40.78
CA THR A 16 -22.10 2.70 40.07
C THR A 16 -20.99 1.82 39.48
N ILE A 17 -21.31 1.16 38.38
CA ILE A 17 -20.28 0.64 37.49
C ILE A 17 -19.70 1.88 36.82
N LEU A 18 -18.44 2.21 37.08
CA LEU A 18 -17.65 3.00 36.14
C LEU A 18 -17.06 2.00 35.15
N PRO A 19 -17.68 1.79 33.97
CA PRO A 19 -16.91 1.28 32.86
C PRO A 19 -15.94 2.40 32.48
N HIS A 20 -14.69 2.28 32.91
CA HIS A 20 -13.61 2.91 32.14
C HIS A 20 -13.67 2.23 30.79
N ALA A 21 -14.40 2.87 29.87
CA ALA A 21 -14.46 2.49 28.49
C ALA A 21 -13.03 2.61 27.96
N PHE A 22 -12.31 1.49 27.94
CA PHE A 22 -11.22 1.31 27.01
C PHE A 22 -11.85 1.42 25.64
N ALA A 23 -11.73 2.61 25.03
CA ALA A 23 -12.02 2.78 23.63
C ALA A 23 -11.05 1.86 22.88
N ASP A 24 -11.56 0.72 22.46
CA ASP A 24 -10.89 -0.16 21.52
C ASP A 24 -10.79 0.63 20.20
N VAL A 25 -9.70 1.37 20.04
CA VAL A 25 -9.33 1.94 18.75
C VAL A 25 -8.99 0.75 17.87
N LYS A 26 -10.02 0.16 17.25
CA LYS A 26 -9.86 -0.79 16.16
C LYS A 26 -9.02 -0.08 15.11
N ALA A 27 -7.74 -0.44 15.04
CA ALA A 27 -6.84 -0.09 13.96
C ALA A 27 -7.51 -0.55 12.66
N SER A 28 -8.18 0.38 11.99
CA SER A 28 -8.95 0.10 10.78
C SER A 28 -7.93 -0.17 9.68
N ALA A 29 -7.81 -1.45 9.32
CA ALA A 29 -6.94 -1.96 8.28
C ALA A 29 -7.09 -1.10 7.01
N GLN A 30 -6.00 -0.44 6.62
CA GLN A 30 -5.88 0.08 5.26
C GLN A 30 -5.86 -1.13 4.34
N VAL A 31 -6.99 -1.39 3.68
CA VAL A 31 -7.09 -2.52 2.78
C VAL A 31 -6.17 -2.23 1.60
N THR A 32 -5.06 -2.95 1.54
CA THR A 32 -4.00 -2.81 0.54
C THR A 32 -4.40 -3.59 -0.71
N THR A 33 -4.48 -2.95 -1.87
CA THR A 33 -4.49 -3.67 -3.15
C THR A 33 -3.12 -3.44 -3.78
N GLU A 34 -2.39 -4.52 -4.05
CA GLU A 34 -1.11 -4.50 -4.75
C GLU A 34 -1.33 -4.94 -6.20
N ALA A 35 -1.07 -4.03 -7.14
CA ALA A 35 -1.07 -4.31 -8.58
C ALA A 35 0.38 -4.41 -9.06
N GLN A 36 0.69 -5.39 -9.91
CA GLN A 36 2.03 -5.56 -10.49
C GLN A 36 2.00 -5.34 -12.01
N PHE A 37 3.06 -4.75 -12.54
CA PHE A 37 3.25 -4.58 -13.98
C PHE A 37 4.74 -4.56 -14.33
N GLN A 38 5.05 -4.84 -15.60
CA GLN A 38 6.41 -4.94 -16.10
C GLN A 38 6.69 -3.85 -17.13
N LEU A 39 7.87 -3.25 -17.05
CA LEU A 39 8.33 -2.25 -18.00
C LEU A 39 9.75 -2.56 -18.46
N LYS A 40 9.98 -2.43 -19.77
CA LYS A 40 11.32 -2.19 -20.32
C LYS A 40 11.67 -0.71 -20.24
N VAL A 41 12.96 -0.40 -20.37
CA VAL A 41 13.43 0.98 -20.42
C VAL A 41 12.69 1.75 -21.53
N ASN A 42 12.26 2.97 -21.20
CA ASN A 42 11.40 3.87 -21.98
C ASN A 42 9.93 3.45 -22.15
N GLN A 43 9.49 2.35 -21.55
CA GLN A 43 8.06 2.00 -21.52
C GLN A 43 7.33 2.70 -20.38
N THR A 44 6.03 2.89 -20.57
CA THR A 44 5.11 3.52 -19.63
C THR A 44 3.92 2.60 -19.35
N SER A 45 3.51 2.50 -18.08
CA SER A 45 2.27 1.84 -17.67
C SER A 45 1.33 2.88 -17.05
N SER A 46 0.03 2.71 -17.26
CA SER A 46 -1.02 3.50 -16.60
C SER A 46 -1.58 2.70 -15.42
N LEU A 47 -1.84 3.36 -14.31
CA LEU A 47 -2.53 2.79 -13.16
C LEU A 47 -4.03 2.93 -13.36
N GLU A 48 -4.75 1.81 -13.34
CA GLU A 48 -6.21 1.78 -13.48
C GLU A 48 -6.94 2.49 -12.33
N SER A 49 -6.30 2.61 -11.16
CA SER A 49 -6.88 3.24 -9.97
C SER A 49 -7.23 4.71 -10.17
N ASP A 50 -6.40 5.45 -10.91
CA ASP A 50 -6.57 6.91 -11.07
C ASP A 50 -5.95 7.51 -12.34
N GLY A 51 -5.44 6.69 -13.26
CA GLY A 51 -4.84 7.13 -14.51
C GLY A 51 -3.42 7.69 -14.38
N SER A 52 -2.79 7.62 -13.21
CA SER A 52 -1.37 7.96 -13.04
C SER A 52 -0.51 7.08 -13.94
N LYS A 53 0.54 7.64 -14.53
CA LYS A 53 1.45 6.95 -15.44
C LYS A 53 2.82 6.85 -14.82
N ILE A 54 3.43 5.69 -14.94
CA ILE A 54 4.79 5.41 -14.49
C ILE A 54 5.61 5.01 -15.69
N LYS A 55 6.66 5.78 -15.97
CA LYS A 55 7.62 5.50 -17.03
C LYS A 55 8.94 5.02 -16.44
N LEU A 56 9.44 3.89 -16.92
CA LEU A 56 10.80 3.47 -16.61
C LEU A 56 11.79 4.28 -17.47
N LEU A 57 12.58 5.14 -16.83
CA LEU A 57 13.57 5.96 -17.55
C LEU A 57 14.87 5.21 -17.77
N ASN A 58 15.40 4.58 -16.73
CA ASN A 58 16.66 3.83 -16.82
C ASN A 58 16.90 2.95 -15.59
N VAL A 59 17.78 1.96 -15.73
CA VAL A 59 18.50 1.34 -14.61
C VAL A 59 19.83 2.09 -14.47
N THR A 60 19.94 2.92 -13.43
CA THR A 60 21.07 3.86 -13.26
C THR A 60 22.29 3.22 -12.61
N ALA A 61 22.10 2.16 -11.83
CA ALA A 61 23.17 1.32 -11.31
C ALA A 61 22.66 -0.10 -11.08
N ASP A 62 23.51 -1.09 -11.35
CA ASP A 62 23.24 -2.48 -11.02
C ASP A 62 24.53 -3.12 -10.50
N SER A 63 24.55 -3.37 -9.20
CA SER A 63 25.67 -4.01 -8.50
C SER A 63 25.26 -5.33 -7.87
N ARG A 64 24.12 -5.91 -8.29
CA ARG A 64 23.67 -7.21 -7.79
C ARG A 64 24.76 -8.25 -7.96
N CYS A 65 24.96 -9.05 -6.91
CA CYS A 65 25.89 -10.17 -6.95
C CYS A 65 25.59 -11.09 -8.14
N PRO A 66 26.54 -11.35 -9.05
CA PRO A 66 26.31 -12.31 -10.13
C PRO A 66 25.93 -13.70 -9.60
N SER A 67 25.06 -14.40 -10.31
CA SER A 67 24.53 -15.70 -9.84
C SER A 67 25.56 -16.83 -9.79
N ASP A 68 26.72 -16.64 -10.42
CA ASP A 68 27.79 -17.62 -10.58
C ASP A 68 29.04 -17.35 -9.71
N VAL A 69 28.93 -16.43 -8.73
CA VAL A 69 30.01 -16.11 -7.79
C VAL A 69 29.50 -16.02 -6.35
N THR A 70 30.42 -16.00 -5.39
CA THR A 70 30.11 -15.77 -3.97
C THR A 70 30.46 -14.34 -3.60
N CYS A 71 29.47 -13.56 -3.16
CA CYS A 71 29.69 -12.18 -2.72
C CYS A 71 29.71 -12.05 -1.19
N VAL A 72 30.57 -11.16 -0.71
CA VAL A 72 30.56 -10.70 0.69
C VAL A 72 29.39 -9.72 0.94
N TRP A 73 28.99 -8.97 -0.10
CA TRP A 73 27.85 -8.04 -0.06
C TRP A 73 26.94 -8.27 -1.28
N GLN A 74 25.62 -8.32 -1.07
CA GLN A 74 24.63 -8.73 -2.07
C GLN A 74 24.40 -7.69 -3.18
N GLY A 75 24.83 -6.43 -2.96
CA GLY A 75 24.65 -5.33 -3.90
C GLY A 75 23.21 -4.83 -4.00
N GLU A 76 22.96 -3.92 -4.94
CA GLU A 76 21.66 -3.29 -5.16
C GLU A 76 21.47 -2.85 -6.61
N VAL A 77 20.22 -2.55 -6.97
CA VAL A 77 19.85 -1.90 -8.23
C VAL A 77 19.24 -0.55 -7.93
N LYS A 78 19.64 0.47 -8.68
CA LYS A 78 19.01 1.80 -8.68
C LYS A 78 18.29 2.01 -10.00
N ILE A 79 17.03 2.43 -9.91
CA ILE A 79 16.12 2.59 -11.04
C ILE A 79 15.58 4.01 -11.01
N SER A 80 15.58 4.68 -12.16
CA SER A 80 14.94 5.98 -12.33
C SER A 80 13.59 5.82 -13.02
N VAL A 81 12.55 6.41 -12.46
CA VAL A 81 11.20 6.46 -13.04
C VAL A 81 10.69 7.88 -13.10
N ASN A 82 9.87 8.17 -14.10
CA ASN A 82 9.09 9.41 -14.16
C ASN A 82 7.62 9.10 -13.82
N VAL A 83 6.99 9.99 -13.06
CA VAL A 83 5.57 9.84 -12.67
C VAL A 83 4.76 11.01 -13.22
N ILE A 84 3.68 10.71 -13.95
CA ILE A 84 2.78 11.71 -14.54
C ILE A 84 1.37 11.44 -14.02
N ARG A 85 0.66 12.48 -13.59
CA ARG A 85 -0.74 12.36 -13.14
C ARG A 85 -1.58 13.52 -13.66
N ASN A 86 -2.79 13.24 -14.15
CA ASN A 86 -3.68 14.27 -14.71
C ASN A 86 -2.96 15.18 -15.73
N ASN A 87 -2.10 14.61 -16.56
CA ASN A 87 -1.24 15.29 -17.53
C ASN A 87 -0.19 16.27 -16.93
N GLN A 88 0.00 16.28 -15.60
CA GLN A 88 1.07 16.98 -14.93
C GLN A 88 2.23 16.02 -14.63
N ASP A 89 3.44 16.45 -15.00
CA ASP A 89 4.68 15.75 -14.64
C ASP A 89 4.98 16.00 -13.16
N LEU A 90 5.04 14.93 -12.36
CA LEU A 90 5.40 14.98 -10.95
C LEU A 90 6.92 14.86 -10.73
N GLY A 91 7.67 14.58 -11.80
CA GLY A 91 9.12 14.51 -11.81
C GLY A 91 9.68 13.09 -11.79
N ASP A 92 11.00 13.05 -11.68
CA ASP A 92 11.79 11.82 -11.69
C ASP A 92 12.14 11.38 -10.27
N PHE A 93 12.03 10.07 -10.04
CA PHE A 93 12.27 9.45 -8.75
C PHE A 93 13.22 8.28 -8.87
N SER A 94 14.06 8.11 -7.85
CA SER A 94 15.00 6.99 -7.75
C SER A 94 14.44 5.92 -6.81
N LEU A 95 14.29 4.69 -7.30
CA LEU A 95 13.98 3.50 -6.50
C LEU A 95 15.23 2.67 -6.31
N THR A 96 15.36 2.05 -5.13
CA THR A 96 16.47 1.13 -4.85
C THR A 96 15.91 -0.25 -4.50
N SER A 97 16.37 -1.27 -5.20
CA SER A 97 16.07 -2.67 -4.92
C SER A 97 17.31 -3.35 -4.37
N ARG A 98 17.24 -3.86 -3.14
CA ARG A 98 18.33 -4.57 -2.46
C ARG A 98 17.79 -5.88 -1.88
N ALA A 99 18.61 -6.91 -1.84
CA ALA A 99 18.20 -8.18 -1.25
C ALA A 99 17.67 -7.97 0.20
N GLY A 100 16.42 -8.37 0.45
CA GLY A 100 15.75 -8.23 1.74
C GLY A 100 15.33 -6.80 2.12
N GLN A 101 15.48 -5.82 1.22
CA GLN A 101 15.05 -4.44 1.44
C GLN A 101 14.41 -3.87 0.18
N ASP A 102 13.15 -3.47 0.28
CA ASP A 102 12.44 -2.82 -0.81
C ASP A 102 12.28 -1.33 -0.50
N LEU A 103 13.10 -0.50 -1.15
CA LEU A 103 13.10 0.94 -0.94
C LEU A 103 12.29 1.59 -2.05
N GLY A 104 10.97 1.52 -1.86
CA GLY A 104 10.00 2.18 -2.70
C GLY A 104 9.90 3.69 -2.47
N ILE A 105 9.10 4.35 -3.31
CA ILE A 105 8.74 5.77 -3.15
C ILE A 105 7.24 5.88 -2.90
N ASN A 106 6.84 6.95 -2.22
CA ASN A 106 5.44 7.33 -2.09
C ASN A 106 5.16 8.53 -2.99
N PHE A 107 4.08 8.47 -3.76
CA PHE A 107 3.59 9.60 -4.54
C PHE A 107 2.06 9.60 -4.47
N ASP A 108 1.47 10.73 -4.10
CA ASP A 108 0.04 11.01 -4.22
C ASP A 108 -0.91 9.85 -3.85
N GLY A 109 -0.75 9.33 -2.63
CA GLY A 109 -1.56 8.23 -2.10
C GLY A 109 -1.18 6.83 -2.59
N HIS A 110 -0.11 6.70 -3.36
CA HIS A 110 0.45 5.43 -3.85
C HIS A 110 1.83 5.19 -3.25
N SER A 111 2.15 3.91 -3.06
CA SER A 111 3.52 3.46 -2.83
C SER A 111 3.92 2.51 -3.95
N ILE A 112 5.03 2.79 -4.62
CA ILE A 112 5.61 1.94 -5.67
C ILE A 112 6.92 1.35 -5.18
N HIS A 113 7.15 0.08 -5.45
CA HIS A 113 8.38 -0.63 -5.13
C HIS A 113 8.78 -1.60 -6.24
N VAL A 114 10.02 -2.10 -6.16
CA VAL A 114 10.63 -2.91 -7.23
C VAL A 114 10.61 -4.37 -6.80
N VAL A 115 9.74 -5.16 -7.44
CA VAL A 115 9.58 -6.59 -7.15
C VAL A 115 10.72 -7.39 -7.75
N LYS A 116 11.11 -7.07 -8.99
CA LYS A 116 12.08 -7.87 -9.75
C LYS A 116 12.77 -7.03 -10.81
N VAL A 117 14.04 -7.32 -11.05
CA VAL A 117 14.82 -6.76 -12.16
C VAL A 117 15.41 -7.92 -12.94
N GLU A 118 15.20 -7.93 -14.25
CA GLU A 118 15.70 -8.95 -15.16
C GLU A 118 16.49 -8.31 -16.30
N PRO A 119 17.50 -9.00 -16.85
CA PRO A 119 18.05 -10.28 -16.37
C PRO A 119 18.81 -10.12 -15.04
N TYR A 120 19.02 -11.23 -14.33
CA TYR A 120 19.95 -11.27 -13.20
C TYR A 120 21.39 -11.35 -13.75
N PRO A 121 22.38 -10.65 -13.15
CA PRO A 121 23.74 -10.66 -13.68
C PRO A 121 24.41 -12.04 -13.58
N SER A 122 25.26 -12.31 -14.57
CA SER A 122 26.20 -13.43 -14.60
C SER A 122 27.60 -12.89 -14.92
N SER A 123 28.64 -13.51 -14.38
CA SER A 123 30.01 -13.04 -14.56
C SER A 123 30.42 -13.02 -16.02
N GLY A 124 31.16 -11.99 -16.43
CA GLY A 124 31.63 -11.82 -17.81
C GLY A 124 30.55 -11.40 -18.82
N LYS A 125 29.26 -11.32 -18.43
CA LYS A 125 28.18 -10.85 -19.31
C LYS A 125 27.78 -9.42 -18.97
N LYS A 126 27.92 -8.53 -19.95
CA LYS A 126 27.39 -7.17 -19.86
C LYS A 126 25.91 -7.17 -20.23
N ILE A 127 25.07 -6.59 -19.36
CA ILE A 127 23.64 -6.36 -19.64
C ILE A 127 23.52 -5.00 -20.33
N SER A 128 22.92 -4.96 -21.51
CA SER A 128 22.60 -3.71 -22.20
C SER A 128 21.32 -3.08 -21.64
N THR A 129 21.19 -1.76 -21.76
CA THR A 129 20.03 -1.03 -21.22
C THR A 129 18.68 -1.55 -21.76
N SER A 130 18.63 -1.97 -23.01
CA SER A 130 17.43 -2.49 -23.67
C SER A 130 17.01 -3.89 -23.20
N GLU A 131 17.92 -4.64 -22.57
CA GLU A 131 17.62 -5.96 -22.02
C GLU A 131 16.89 -5.89 -20.68
N TYR A 132 16.98 -4.76 -19.98
CA TYR A 132 16.34 -4.62 -18.68
C TYR A 132 14.81 -4.66 -18.78
N MET A 133 14.25 -5.48 -17.89
CA MET A 133 12.83 -5.57 -17.61
C MET A 133 12.64 -5.48 -16.09
N VAL A 134 11.84 -4.52 -15.66
CA VAL A 134 11.58 -4.28 -14.23
C VAL A 134 10.12 -4.58 -13.93
N THR A 135 9.89 -5.42 -12.93
CA THR A 135 8.56 -5.64 -12.36
C THR A 135 8.38 -4.68 -11.18
N PHE A 136 7.37 -3.83 -11.29
CA PHE A 136 6.95 -2.94 -10.22
C PHE A 136 5.70 -3.48 -9.53
N ALA A 137 5.57 -3.19 -8.25
CA ALA A 137 4.33 -3.32 -7.52
C ALA A 137 3.90 -1.94 -7.03
N VAL A 138 2.62 -1.63 -7.23
CA VAL A 138 2.01 -0.40 -6.75
C VAL A 138 0.89 -0.75 -5.80
N LYS A 139 0.93 -0.09 -4.65
CA LYS A 139 -0.06 -0.17 -3.60
C LYS A 139 -0.76 1.16 -3.48
N SER A 140 -2.07 1.16 -3.68
CA SER A 140 -2.90 2.34 -3.45
C SER A 140 -3.31 2.40 -1.98
N ASN A 141 -2.96 3.49 -1.29
CA ASN A 141 -3.42 3.78 0.07
C ASN A 141 -4.76 4.54 0.02
N ILE A 142 -5.76 3.95 -0.65
CA ILE A 142 -7.10 4.50 -0.72
C ILE A 142 -7.81 4.22 0.62
N LEU A 143 -8.32 5.27 1.27
CA LEU A 143 -9.15 5.12 2.47
C LEU A 143 -10.42 4.33 2.13
N SER A 144 -10.96 3.56 3.08
CA SER A 144 -12.26 2.92 2.87
C SER A 144 -13.34 3.96 2.50
N PRO A 145 -14.35 3.62 1.68
CA PRO A 145 -15.41 4.56 1.29
C PRO A 145 -16.01 5.35 2.46
N LEU A 146 -16.32 4.67 3.57
CA LEU A 146 -16.84 5.32 4.79
C LEU A 146 -15.89 6.36 5.39
N LYS A 147 -14.58 6.10 5.36
CA LYS A 147 -13.58 7.05 5.85
C LYS A 147 -13.46 8.26 4.93
N GLN A 148 -13.50 8.06 3.60
CA GLN A 148 -13.53 9.17 2.64
C GLN A 148 -14.73 10.09 2.92
N PHE A 149 -15.93 9.52 3.10
CA PHE A 149 -17.13 10.27 3.50
C PHE A 149 -16.96 11.03 4.82
N LYS A 150 -16.45 10.36 5.86
CA LYS A 150 -16.21 11.00 7.17
C LYS A 150 -15.17 12.11 7.11
N SER A 151 -14.28 12.08 6.12
CA SER A 151 -13.31 13.13 5.83
C SER A 151 -13.87 14.24 4.93
N GLY A 152 -15.16 14.22 4.60
CA GLY A 152 -15.83 15.27 3.82
C GLY A 152 -15.83 15.05 2.31
N VAL A 153 -15.38 13.89 1.81
CA VAL A 153 -15.46 13.55 0.39
C VAL A 153 -16.93 13.28 0.02
N SER A 154 -17.41 13.91 -1.05
CA SER A 154 -18.76 13.70 -1.58
C SER A 154 -18.92 12.30 -2.15
N ALA A 155 -20.14 11.78 -2.16
CA ALA A 155 -20.49 10.47 -2.70
C ALA A 155 -19.96 10.22 -4.12
N ASN A 156 -20.02 11.24 -4.97
CA ASN A 156 -19.62 11.15 -6.37
C ASN A 156 -18.09 11.09 -6.53
N ASP A 157 -17.35 11.54 -5.52
CA ASP A 157 -15.89 11.66 -5.56
C ASP A 157 -15.18 10.52 -4.81
N VAL A 158 -15.94 9.63 -4.14
CA VAL A 158 -15.39 8.48 -3.42
C VAL A 158 -14.74 7.51 -4.39
N LYS A 159 -13.46 7.22 -4.15
CA LYS A 159 -12.69 6.23 -4.91
C LYS A 159 -12.89 4.85 -4.31
N CYS A 160 -13.37 3.91 -5.12
CA CYS A 160 -13.44 2.50 -4.77
C CYS A 160 -12.23 1.74 -5.30
N LYS A 161 -11.99 0.56 -4.73
CA LYS A 161 -10.98 -0.36 -5.26
C LYS A 161 -11.39 -0.88 -6.62
N GLU A 162 -10.41 -1.38 -7.36
CA GLU A 162 -10.65 -2.13 -8.58
C GLU A 162 -11.69 -3.26 -8.36
N GLY A 163 -12.61 -3.39 -9.32
CA GLY A 163 -13.72 -4.36 -9.26
C GLY A 163 -14.83 -4.03 -8.25
N HIS A 164 -14.79 -2.88 -7.58
CA HIS A 164 -15.80 -2.49 -6.59
C HIS A 164 -16.50 -1.19 -6.99
N VAL A 165 -17.78 -1.09 -6.64
CA VAL A 165 -18.60 0.11 -6.83
C VAL A 165 -19.11 0.61 -5.49
N LEU A 166 -19.25 1.93 -5.35
CA LEU A 166 -19.86 2.52 -4.18
C LEU A 166 -21.36 2.20 -4.18
N VAL A 167 -21.85 1.59 -3.11
CA VAL A 167 -23.29 1.39 -2.87
C VAL A 167 -23.69 2.22 -1.66
N ILE A 168 -24.68 3.09 -1.83
CA ILE A 168 -25.23 3.94 -0.77
C ILE A 168 -26.66 3.49 -0.50
N ASN A 169 -26.90 2.89 0.66
CA ASN A 169 -28.25 2.58 1.13
C ASN A 169 -28.72 3.66 2.10
N PHE A 170 -29.80 4.36 1.74
CA PHE A 170 -30.45 5.31 2.63
C PHE A 170 -31.48 4.56 3.50
N HIS A 171 -31.14 4.31 4.76
CA HIS A 171 -32.14 3.95 5.74
C HIS A 171 -32.88 5.22 6.17
N LYS A 172 -34.12 5.38 5.68
CA LYS A 172 -35.04 6.37 6.24
C LYS A 172 -35.39 5.92 7.66
N ASN A 173 -34.81 6.56 8.66
CA ASN A 173 -35.34 6.51 10.01
C ASN A 173 -36.56 7.42 10.03
N PHE A 174 -37.74 6.81 9.86
CA PHE A 174 -39.02 7.44 10.16
C PHE A 174 -39.28 7.40 11.66
#